data_AF-W3V127-F1
#
_entry.id   AF-W3V127-F1
#
_cell.length_a   1.000
_cell.length_b   1.000
_cell.length_c   1.000
_cell.angle_alpha   90.00
_cell.angle_beta   90.00
_cell.angle_gamma   90.00
#
_symmetry.space_group_name_H-M   'P 1'
#
loop_
_entity.id
_entity.type
_entity.pdbx_description
1 polymer ?
#
loop_
_entity_poly.entity_id
_entity_poly.type
_entity_poly.pdbx_seq_one_letter_code
_entity_poly.pdbx_strand_id
1 'polypeptide(L)'
;MFNKDQDYWASCYSTNEFLLIETYSGLGKTRRDPIYNPHILSLDADDKCIGKDVLRALLNSRTLTSLDERVAFFDLEKGKQQYVIWIAMLMEKYGYKTKRALFKNMKNWKFGLVIIYRNRTT
;
A
#
# COMPACT_ATOMS: atom_id res chain seq x y z
N MET A 1 2.51 -5.20 16.32
CA MET A 1 3.58 -4.45 17.01
C MET A 1 4.63 -4.10 15.98
N PHE A 2 5.21 -2.91 16.04
CA PHE A 2 6.30 -2.51 15.14
C PHE A 2 7.65 -2.78 15.81
N ASN A 3 8.59 -3.27 15.03
CA ASN A 3 9.95 -3.59 15.45
C ASN A 3 10.84 -2.36 15.32
N LYS A 4 11.87 -2.32 16.18
CA LYS A 4 12.92 -1.30 16.10
C LYS A 4 13.76 -1.52 14.84
N ASP A 5 14.16 -0.42 14.19
CA ASP A 5 15.06 -0.40 13.03
C ASP A 5 14.52 -1.18 11.81
N GLN A 6 13.19 -1.33 11.72
CA GLN A 6 12.49 -1.91 10.57
C GLN A 6 11.67 -0.84 9.84
N ASP A 7 11.74 -0.86 8.51
CA ASP A 7 10.93 0.00 7.65
C ASP A 7 9.58 -0.64 7.35
N TYR A 8 8.51 0.15 7.52
CA TYR A 8 7.14 -0.22 7.18
C TYR A 8 6.59 0.73 6.13
N TRP A 9 5.92 0.19 5.13
CA TRP A 9 5.44 0.96 3.98
C TRP A 9 3.96 0.72 3.71
N ALA A 10 3.25 1.80 3.46
CA ALA A 10 1.90 1.77 2.93
C ALA A 10 1.73 2.88 1.89
N SER A 11 0.81 2.69 0.96
CA SER A 11 0.42 3.75 0.02
C SER A 11 -1.07 4.02 0.18
N CYS A 12 -1.46 5.27 0.00
CA CYS A 12 -2.84 5.68 -0.03
C CYS A 12 -3.15 6.39 -1.34
N TYR A 13 -4.23 5.96 -1.98
CA TYR A 13 -4.75 6.54 -3.20
C TYR A 13 -6.13 7.12 -2.92
N SER A 14 -6.35 8.36 -3.31
CA SER A 14 -7.65 9.02 -3.19
C SER A 14 -8.18 9.40 -4.56
N THR A 15 -9.42 9.05 -4.84
CA THR A 15 -10.16 9.50 -6.03
C THR A 15 -11.37 10.32 -5.57
N ASN A 16 -12.25 10.68 -6.52
CA ASN A 16 -13.54 11.28 -6.18
C ASN A 16 -14.60 10.26 -5.73
N GLU A 17 -14.25 8.96 -5.70
CA GLU A 17 -15.19 7.88 -5.35
C GLU A 17 -14.75 7.09 -4.12
N PHE A 18 -13.44 7.04 -3.82
CA PHE A 18 -12.92 6.22 -2.73
C PHE A 18 -11.55 6.69 -2.22
N LEU A 19 -11.24 6.21 -1.02
CA LEU A 19 -9.89 6.17 -0.47
C LEU A 19 -9.42 4.72 -0.42
N LEU A 20 -8.21 4.45 -0.91
CA LEU A 20 -7.63 3.12 -1.01
C LEU A 20 -6.31 3.10 -0.26
N ILE A 21 -6.18 2.24 0.75
CA ILE A 21 -4.94 2.08 1.51
C ILE A 21 -4.38 0.70 1.23
N GLU A 22 -3.12 0.64 0.83
CA GLU A 22 -2.45 -0.57 0.39
C GLU A 22 -1.19 -0.83 1.19
N THR A 23 -0.98 -2.10 1.55
CA THR A 23 0.28 -2.56 2.15
C THR A 23 1.36 -2.58 1.08
N TYR A 24 2.52 -1.98 1.38
CA TYR A 24 3.70 -2.02 0.54
C TYR A 24 4.80 -2.80 1.26
N SER A 25 5.54 -3.62 0.53
CA SER A 25 6.61 -4.47 1.09
C SER A 25 7.84 -4.41 0.20
N GLY A 26 8.99 -4.80 0.75
CA GLY A 26 10.26 -4.82 0.02
C GLY A 26 11.49 -4.68 0.92
N LEU A 27 12.59 -4.24 0.32
CA LEU A 27 13.83 -3.89 1.02
C LEU A 27 14.53 -2.80 0.18
N GLY A 28 14.55 -1.57 0.69
CA GLY A 28 14.92 -0.38 -0.07
C GLY A 28 13.89 -0.03 -1.15
N LYS A 29 13.80 -0.83 -2.22
CA LYS A 29 12.72 -0.74 -3.21
C LYS A 29 11.46 -1.41 -2.65
N THR A 30 10.30 -0.77 -2.84
CA THR A 30 9.00 -1.28 -2.37
C THR A 30 7.92 -1.21 -3.43
N ARG A 31 6.95 -2.14 -3.37
CA ARG A 31 5.74 -2.15 -4.20
C ARG A 31 4.54 -2.67 -3.41
N ARG A 32 3.34 -2.54 -3.96
CA ARG A 32 2.11 -3.16 -3.43
C ARG A 32 2.34 -4.64 -3.19
N ASP A 33 2.06 -5.08 -1.97
CA ASP A 33 2.18 -6.47 -1.56
C ASP A 33 0.91 -7.24 -1.92
N PRO A 34 0.96 -8.16 -2.90
CA PRO A 34 -0.24 -8.80 -3.44
C PRO A 34 -0.89 -9.79 -2.46
N ILE A 35 -0.22 -10.20 -1.38
CA ILE A 35 -0.83 -11.11 -0.38
C ILE A 35 -1.82 -10.42 0.53
N TYR A 36 -1.80 -9.08 0.61
CA TYR A 36 -2.75 -8.31 1.41
C TYR A 36 -3.77 -7.63 0.53
N ASN A 37 -5.03 -7.81 0.88
CA ASN A 37 -6.12 -7.08 0.25
C ASN A 37 -6.02 -5.59 0.60
N PRO A 38 -6.33 -4.69 -0.35
CA PRO A 38 -6.36 -3.27 -0.06
C PRO A 38 -7.57 -2.93 0.83
N HIS A 39 -7.40 -1.92 1.68
CA HIS A 39 -8.48 -1.32 2.44
C HIS A 39 -9.17 -0.26 1.59
N ILE A 40 -10.45 -0.43 1.33
CA ILE A 40 -11.25 0.49 0.52
C ILE A 40 -12.24 1.18 1.44
N LEU A 41 -12.07 2.50 1.56
CA LEU A 41 -12.83 3.36 2.43
C LEU A 41 -13.66 4.35 1.61
N SER A 42 -14.79 4.74 2.18
CA SER A 42 -15.61 5.83 1.66
C SER A 42 -14.92 7.18 1.89
N LEU A 43 -15.27 8.19 1.09
CA LEU A 43 -14.68 9.53 1.20
C LEU A 43 -15.12 10.32 2.45
N ASP A 44 -16.20 9.89 3.09
CA ASP A 44 -16.69 10.41 4.36
C ASP A 44 -16.13 9.68 5.58
N ALA A 45 -15.19 8.74 5.38
CA ALA A 45 -14.53 8.04 6.48
C ALA A 45 -13.81 9.03 7.40
N ASP A 46 -14.03 8.90 8.70
CA ASP A 46 -13.38 9.76 9.68
C ASP A 46 -11.87 9.47 9.81
N ASP A 47 -11.13 10.46 10.33
CA ASP A 47 -9.68 10.38 10.50
C ASP A 47 -9.23 9.19 11.37
N LYS A 48 -10.08 8.77 12.32
CA LYS A 48 -9.77 7.64 13.21
C LYS A 48 -9.85 6.32 12.45
N CYS A 49 -10.84 6.15 11.58
CA CYS A 49 -10.99 4.98 10.71
C CYS A 49 -9.86 4.92 9.70
N ILE A 50 -9.54 6.05 9.06
CA ILE A 50 -8.41 6.16 8.12
C ILE A 50 -7.10 5.79 8.84
N GLY A 51 -6.83 6.40 10.00
CA GLY A 51 -5.61 6.13 10.77
C GLY A 51 -5.49 4.67 11.20
N LYS A 52 -6.59 4.03 11.60
CA LYS A 52 -6.61 2.61 11.96
C LYS A 52 -6.23 1.70 10.79
N ASP A 53 -6.76 1.97 9.60
CA ASP A 53 -6.47 1.15 8.41
C ASP A 53 -5.08 1.41 7.86
N VAL A 54 -4.57 2.65 7.95
CA VAL A 54 -3.16 2.96 7.66
C VAL A 54 -2.25 2.18 8.60
N LEU A 55 -2.51 2.18 9.91
CA LEU A 55 -1.73 1.41 10.88
C LEU A 55 -1.78 -0.09 10.60
N ARG A 56 -2.94 -0.62 10.21
CA ARG A 56 -3.09 -2.03 9.86
C ARG A 56 -2.29 -2.40 8.61
N ALA A 57 -2.33 -1.56 7.58
CA ALA A 57 -1.53 -1.75 6.38
C ALA A 57 -0.02 -1.67 6.67
N LEU A 58 0.41 -0.72 7.50
CA LEU A 58 1.80 -0.62 7.94
C LEU A 58 2.24 -1.86 8.72
N LEU A 59 1.41 -2.37 9.64
CA LEU A 59 1.71 -3.58 10.42
C LEU A 59 1.84 -4.84 9.55
N ASN A 60 1.17 -4.87 8.40
CA ASN A 60 1.29 -5.96 7.43
C ASN A 60 2.53 -5.83 6.53
N SER A 61 3.18 -4.67 6.49
CA SER A 61 4.34 -4.43 5.64
C SER A 61 5.50 -5.37 6.01
N ARG A 62 6.05 -6.03 4.99
CA ARG A 62 7.11 -7.03 5.14
C ARG A 62 8.44 -6.49 4.64
N THR A 63 9.48 -6.81 5.38
CA THR A 63 10.87 -6.59 4.97
C THR A 63 11.43 -7.86 4.35
N LEU A 64 11.68 -7.85 3.04
CA LEU A 64 12.06 -9.04 2.28
C LEU A 64 13.58 -9.26 2.36
N THR A 65 14.04 -9.97 3.38
CA THR A 65 15.47 -10.17 3.68
C THR A 65 16.14 -11.21 2.79
N SER A 66 15.40 -12.22 2.34
CA SER A 66 15.92 -13.26 1.41
C SER A 66 16.01 -12.73 -0.03
N LEU A 67 17.07 -13.12 -0.73
CA LEU A 67 17.24 -12.79 -2.15
C LEU A 67 16.16 -13.45 -3.02
N ASP A 68 15.88 -14.74 -2.80
CA ASP A 68 14.90 -15.49 -3.59
C ASP A 68 13.50 -14.89 -3.44
N GLU A 69 13.14 -14.48 -2.22
CA GLU A 69 11.88 -13.79 -1.96
C GLU A 69 11.82 -12.46 -2.72
N ARG A 70 12.91 -11.66 -2.72
CA ARG A 70 12.94 -10.41 -3.49
C ARG A 70 12.86 -10.65 -4.99
N VAL A 71 13.54 -11.67 -5.53
CA VAL A 71 13.49 -12.00 -6.95
C VAL A 71 12.07 -12.38 -7.35
N ALA A 72 11.44 -13.29 -6.61
CA ALA A 72 10.06 -13.70 -6.87
C ALA A 72 9.06 -12.54 -6.67
N PHE A 73 9.28 -11.70 -5.67
CA PHE A 73 8.44 -10.55 -5.38
C PHE A 73 8.58 -9.45 -6.43
N PHE A 74 9.76 -9.18 -6.97
CA PHE A 74 9.97 -8.15 -8.00
C PHE A 74 9.96 -8.69 -9.43
N ASP A 75 9.45 -9.90 -9.64
CA ASP A 75 9.21 -10.46 -10.97
C ASP A 75 8.34 -9.50 -11.82
N LEU A 76 8.88 -9.11 -12.97
CA LEU A 76 8.30 -8.06 -13.80
C LEU A 76 6.97 -8.49 -14.43
N GLU A 77 6.87 -9.73 -14.90
CA GLU A 77 5.68 -10.22 -15.61
C GLU A 77 4.54 -10.44 -14.63
N LYS A 78 4.82 -11.06 -13.47
CA LYS A 78 3.84 -11.16 -12.37
C LYS A 78 3.42 -9.77 -11.88
N GLY A 79 4.37 -8.84 -11.79
CA GLY A 79 4.08 -7.45 -11.42
C GLY A 79 3.09 -6.77 -12.38
N LYS A 80 3.30 -6.91 -13.70
CA LYS A 80 2.39 -6.38 -14.73
C LYS A 80 1.01 -7.03 -14.65
N GLN A 81 0.93 -8.35 -14.51
CA GLN A 81 -0.33 -9.08 -14.37
C GLN A 81 -1.12 -8.60 -13.14
N GLN A 82 -0.45 -8.51 -11.99
CA GLN A 82 -1.06 -8.02 -10.74
C GLN A 82 -1.56 -6.59 -10.86
N TYR A 83 -0.86 -5.72 -11.59
CA TYR A 83 -1.28 -4.34 -11.84
C TYR A 83 -2.52 -4.28 -12.74
N VAL A 84 -2.59 -5.11 -13.78
CA VAL A 84 -3.77 -5.19 -14.66
C VAL A 84 -5.00 -5.67 -13.89
N ILE A 85 -4.86 -6.73 -13.08
CA ILE A 85 -5.93 -7.26 -12.23
C ILE A 85 -6.43 -6.19 -11.24
N TRP A 86 -5.50 -5.49 -10.60
CA TRP A 86 -5.84 -4.41 -9.66
C TRP A 86 -6.62 -3.28 -10.32
N ILE A 87 -6.20 -2.83 -11.51
CA ILE A 87 -6.95 -1.83 -12.28
C ILE A 87 -8.35 -2.34 -12.63
N ALA A 88 -8.45 -3.57 -13.13
CA ALA A 88 -9.73 -4.14 -13.55
C ALA A 88 -10.72 -4.20 -12.38
N MET A 89 -10.26 -4.67 -11.21
CA MET A 89 -11.05 -4.72 -9.98
C MET A 89 -11.58 -3.32 -9.58
N LEU A 90 -10.73 -2.28 -9.62
CA LEU A 90 -11.15 -0.92 -9.28
C LEU A 90 -12.11 -0.34 -10.31
N MET A 91 -11.87 -0.60 -11.60
CA MET A 91 -12.75 -0.14 -12.67
C MET A 91 -14.13 -0.78 -12.60
N GLU A 92 -14.18 -2.09 -12.35
CA GLU A 92 -15.44 -2.84 -12.20
C GLU A 92 -16.21 -2.36 -10.96
N LYS A 93 -15.55 -2.29 -9.80
CA LYS A 93 -16.19 -1.91 -8.53
C LYS A 93 -16.81 -0.50 -8.54
N TYR A 94 -16.19 0.45 -9.25
CA TYR A 94 -16.61 1.86 -9.28
C TYR A 94 -17.16 2.30 -10.64
N GLY A 95 -17.39 1.38 -11.56
CA GLY A 95 -18.02 1.67 -12.87
C GLY A 95 -17.17 2.55 -13.80
N TYR A 96 -15.85 2.61 -13.63
CA TYR A 96 -15.00 3.36 -14.54
C TYR A 96 -14.88 2.67 -15.89
N LYS A 97 -15.30 3.36 -16.96
CA LYS A 97 -15.22 2.83 -18.33
C LYS A 97 -13.81 2.80 -18.91
N THR A 98 -12.89 3.62 -18.40
CA THR A 98 -11.52 3.72 -18.91
C THR A 98 -10.51 3.88 -17.78
N LYS A 99 -9.27 3.39 -17.99
CA LYS A 99 -8.15 3.63 -17.08
C LYS A 99 -7.90 5.13 -16.87
N ARG A 100 -8.05 5.92 -17.93
CA ARG A 100 -7.92 7.38 -17.86
C ARG A 100 -8.90 7.98 -16.85
N ALA A 101 -10.15 7.52 -16.83
CA ALA A 101 -11.14 8.00 -15.87
C ALA A 101 -10.77 7.66 -14.42
N LEU A 102 -10.30 6.43 -14.17
CA LEU A 102 -9.83 5.99 -12.85
C LEU A 102 -8.68 6.87 -12.34
N PHE A 103 -7.68 7.14 -13.18
CA PHE A 103 -6.47 7.85 -12.76
C PHE A 103 -6.54 9.38 -12.85
N LYS A 104 -7.50 9.96 -13.59
CA LYS A 104 -7.55 11.40 -13.90
C LYS A 104 -7.44 12.28 -12.65
N ASN A 105 -8.12 11.90 -11.57
CA ASN A 105 -8.17 12.65 -10.32
C ASN A 105 -7.54 11.88 -9.16
N MET A 106 -6.79 10.81 -9.43
CA MET A 106 -6.22 9.98 -8.38
C MET A 106 -5.00 10.68 -7.77
N LYS A 107 -5.11 11.04 -6.49
CA LYS A 107 -3.99 11.49 -5.65
C LYS A 107 -3.31 10.27 -5.05
N ASN A 108 -1.99 10.33 -4.89
CA ASN A 108 -1.19 9.28 -4.27
C ASN A 108 -0.33 9.87 -3.16
N TRP A 109 -0.47 9.34 -1.95
CA TRP A 109 0.39 9.60 -0.81
C TRP A 109 1.06 8.31 -0.38
N LYS A 110 2.39 8.30 -0.40
CA LYS A 110 3.18 7.18 0.11
C LYS A 110 3.60 7.47 1.55
N PHE A 111 3.30 6.55 2.44
CA PHE A 111 3.71 6.61 3.84
C PHE A 111 4.89 5.67 4.07
N GLY A 112 6.01 6.23 4.53
CA GLY A 112 7.12 5.46 5.09
C GLY A 112 7.14 5.68 6.60
N LEU A 113 7.06 4.59 7.37
CA LEU A 113 7.24 4.60 8.80
C LEU A 113 8.53 3.87 9.15
N VAL A 114 9.48 4.59 9.72
CA VAL A 114 10.70 4.03 10.30
C VAL A 114 10.63 4.24 11.79
N ILE A 115 10.59 3.15 12.57
CA ILE A 115 10.57 3.25 14.03
C ILE A 115 12.01 3.26 14.54
N ILE A 116 12.47 4.46 14.88
CA ILE A 116 13.75 4.69 15.56
C ILE A 116 13.48 4.99 17.03
N TYR A 117 13.73 4.03 17.91
CA TYR A 117 13.79 4.33 19.34
C TYR A 117 15.13 5.02 19.64
N ARG A 118 15.11 6.35 19.82
CA ARG A 118 16.24 7.05 20.44
C ARG A 118 16.22 6.70 21.93
N ASN A 119 17.24 5.98 22.39
CA ASN A 119 17.53 5.92 23.83
C ASN A 119 17.80 7.36 24.28
N ARG A 120 16.85 7.97 25.00
CA ARG A 120 17.19 9.14 25.83
C ARG A 120 18.05 8.59 26.96
N THR A 121 19.37 8.63 26.80
CA THR A 121 20.27 8.58 27.95
C THR A 121 19.86 9.73 28.86
N THR A 122 19.35 9.37 30.04
CA THR A 122 19.07 10.27 31.15
C THR A 122 20.37 10.74 31.78
#